data_AF-A0A1Y2SB28-F1
#
_entry.id   AF-A0A1Y2SB28-F1
#
_cell.length_a   1.000
_cell.length_b   1.000
_cell.length_c   1.000
_cell.angle_alpha   90.00
_cell.angle_beta   90.00
_cell.angle_gamma   90.00
#
_symmetry.space_group_name_H-M   'P 1'
#
loop_
_entity.id
_entity.type
_entity.pdbx_description
1 polymer ?
#
loop_
_entity_poly.entity_id
_entity_poly.type
_entity_poly.pdbx_seq_one_letter_code
_entity_poly.pdbx_strand_id
1 'polypeptide(L)'
;MADIQHTQTHPKFTSSDKTDEQKPLEFIQTVKKSAMYHWENLLPACGIDIPAKGKHGACPVCGGTDRFHFIDDHHYGNWHCRQCDAPNYGDGLDLVAKTNRISIFEAAKIVADVLALPLPEPKSAKTLTRNAEPIAERIAALVATAVAGKSQYLVKKGLQCSNQRLLKDGSLLLVTQTLGGTITGAQIIKPNGEKHLISGSQKKGSFIPVSEITGTLDTIIITEGYATALTVSQLHKGVVLAAIDESNLLNVAEQVREQYPNSRIIIAADND
;
A
#
# COMPACT_ATOMS: atom_id res chain seq x y z
N MET A 1 -24.00 -2.96 66.68
CA MET A 1 -24.39 -1.90 65.73
C MET A 1 -23.19 -1.72 64.82
N ALA A 2 -23.26 -2.27 63.61
CA ALA A 2 -22.11 -2.44 62.73
C ALA A 2 -22.01 -1.27 61.74
N ASP A 3 -20.82 -0.66 61.69
CA ASP A 3 -20.44 0.41 60.77
C ASP A 3 -20.39 -0.08 59.32
N ILE A 4 -21.10 0.61 58.43
CA ILE A 4 -21.10 0.37 57.00
C ILE A 4 -20.08 1.31 56.36
N GLN A 5 -18.91 0.78 56.00
CA GLN A 5 -17.92 1.49 55.20
C GLN A 5 -18.31 1.44 53.71
N HIS A 6 -18.67 2.61 53.17
CA HIS A 6 -18.91 2.80 51.74
C HIS A 6 -17.56 2.90 51.02
N THR A 7 -17.12 1.84 50.33
CA THR A 7 -15.92 1.85 49.49
C THR A 7 -16.29 2.39 48.11
N GLN A 8 -15.92 3.65 47.83
CA GLN A 8 -15.96 4.21 46.47
C GLN A 8 -14.71 3.75 45.72
N THR A 9 -14.88 2.87 44.74
CA THR A 9 -13.83 2.50 43.78
C THR A 9 -13.80 3.52 42.65
N HIS A 10 -12.85 4.45 42.73
CA HIS A 10 -12.49 5.30 41.58
C HIS A 10 -11.78 4.43 40.52
N PRO A 11 -12.24 4.38 39.27
CA PRO A 11 -11.49 3.76 38.19
C PRO A 11 -10.25 4.62 37.87
N LYS A 12 -9.07 4.00 37.99
CA LYS A 12 -7.80 4.54 37.51
C LYS A 12 -7.87 4.68 35.98
N PHE A 13 -7.97 5.92 35.49
CA PHE A 13 -7.68 6.24 34.09
C PHE A 13 -6.19 6.02 33.86
N THR A 14 -5.83 4.89 33.24
CA THR A 14 -4.49 4.69 32.71
C THR A 14 -4.36 5.49 31.43
N SER A 15 -3.46 6.49 31.45
CA SER A 15 -3.12 7.35 30.32
C SER A 15 -2.78 6.51 29.09
N SER A 16 -3.59 6.69 28.05
CA SER A 16 -3.55 6.11 26.72
C SER A 16 -2.16 6.08 26.09
N ASP A 17 -1.80 4.92 25.55
CA ASP A 17 -0.83 4.75 24.47
C ASP A 17 -1.18 5.74 23.33
N LYS A 18 -0.25 6.64 23.00
CA LYS A 18 -0.34 7.52 21.83
C LYS A 18 0.10 6.71 20.60
N THR A 19 -0.83 6.43 19.69
CA THR A 19 -0.68 5.49 18.58
C THR A 19 0.32 5.95 17.51
N ASP A 20 0.92 4.99 16.76
CA ASP A 20 1.90 5.21 15.67
C ASP A 20 1.39 6.10 14.52
N GLU A 21 0.06 6.33 14.45
CA GLU A 21 -0.61 7.23 13.50
C GLU A 21 -0.53 8.72 13.90
N GLN A 22 -0.24 9.05 15.16
CA GLN A 22 -0.13 10.44 15.61
C GLN A 22 1.20 11.09 15.16
N LYS A 23 2.26 10.30 14.99
CA LYS A 23 3.60 10.81 14.67
C LYS A 23 3.69 11.53 13.31
N PRO A 24 3.09 11.03 12.20
CA PRO A 24 3.12 11.76 10.92
C PRO A 24 2.37 13.08 10.96
N LEU A 25 1.23 13.14 11.68
CA LEU A 25 0.45 14.36 11.81
C LEU A 25 1.16 15.40 12.68
N GLU A 26 1.75 14.98 13.81
CA GLU A 26 2.57 15.86 14.66
C GLU A 26 3.79 16.39 13.91
N PHE A 27 4.44 15.56 13.08
CA PHE A 27 5.56 16.01 12.23
C PHE A 27 5.11 17.06 11.21
N ILE A 28 4.04 16.80 10.45
CA ILE A 28 3.50 17.77 9.47
C ILE A 28 3.15 19.10 10.16
N GLN A 29 2.51 19.05 11.34
CA GLN A 29 2.20 20.25 12.11
C GLN A 29 3.45 20.99 12.58
N THR A 30 4.47 20.27 13.01
CA THR A 30 5.76 20.84 13.40
C THR A 30 6.42 21.57 12.23
N VAL A 31 6.46 20.94 11.04
CA VAL A 31 7.00 21.56 9.82
C VAL A 31 6.20 22.81 9.45
N LYS A 32 4.87 22.73 9.42
CA LYS A 32 4.01 23.89 9.10
C LYS A 32 4.27 25.06 10.07
N LYS A 33 4.42 24.77 11.37
CA LYS A 33 4.69 25.78 12.39
C LYS A 33 6.08 26.41 12.23
N SER A 34 7.10 25.59 11.98
CA SER A 34 8.47 26.07 11.77
C SER A 34 8.67 26.83 10.45
N ALA A 35 7.87 26.53 9.44
CA ALA A 35 7.89 27.22 8.14
C ALA A 35 7.15 28.57 8.16
N MET A 36 6.37 28.86 9.22
CA MET A 36 5.63 30.11 9.33
C MET A 36 6.57 31.31 9.15
N TYR A 37 6.09 32.35 8.45
CA TYR A 37 6.85 33.58 8.13
C TYR A 37 8.02 33.42 7.15
N HIS A 38 8.32 32.20 6.68
CA HIS A 38 9.49 31.93 5.84
C HIS A 38 9.16 31.49 4.41
N TRP A 39 7.87 31.34 4.06
CA TRP A 39 7.43 30.75 2.79
C TRP A 39 7.92 31.47 1.53
N GLU A 40 8.07 32.80 1.54
CA GLU A 40 8.61 33.56 0.41
C GLU A 40 10.03 33.12 0.01
N ASN A 41 10.85 32.71 1.00
CA ASN A 41 12.20 32.20 0.76
C ASN A 41 12.25 30.67 0.68
N LEU A 42 11.38 29.97 1.42
CA LEU A 42 11.36 28.50 1.46
C LEU A 42 10.88 27.89 0.14
N LEU A 43 9.88 28.49 -0.51
CA LEU A 43 9.33 27.94 -1.77
C LEU A 43 10.39 27.92 -2.88
N PRO A 44 11.13 29.02 -3.15
CA PRO A 44 12.27 28.99 -4.07
C PRO A 44 13.35 27.99 -3.66
N ALA A 45 13.66 27.88 -2.36
CA ALA A 45 14.63 26.89 -1.86
C ALA A 45 14.17 25.43 -2.05
N CYS A 46 12.85 25.19 -2.14
CA CYS A 46 12.27 23.91 -2.52
C CYS A 46 12.17 23.72 -4.05
N GLY A 47 12.73 24.63 -4.85
CA GLY A 47 12.67 24.59 -6.32
C GLY A 47 11.35 25.08 -6.91
N ILE A 48 10.58 25.89 -6.18
CA ILE A 48 9.28 26.41 -6.61
C ILE A 48 9.35 27.92 -6.78
N ASP A 49 9.34 28.35 -8.04
CA ASP A 49 9.29 29.76 -8.38
C ASP A 49 7.91 30.36 -8.05
N ILE A 50 7.92 31.46 -7.30
CA ILE A 50 6.72 32.21 -6.95
C ILE A 50 6.90 33.69 -7.29
N PRO A 51 5.82 34.40 -7.66
CA PRO A 51 5.85 35.85 -7.74
C PRO A 51 6.05 36.46 -6.34
N ALA A 52 6.51 37.70 -6.30
CA ALA A 52 6.60 38.47 -5.05
C ALA A 52 5.23 38.52 -4.34
N LYS A 53 5.24 38.61 -3.01
CA LYS A 53 4.01 38.68 -2.21
C LYS A 53 3.02 39.73 -2.73
N GLY A 54 1.77 39.33 -2.89
CA GLY A 54 0.68 40.18 -3.39
C GLY A 54 0.70 40.41 -4.90
N LYS A 55 1.56 39.71 -5.66
CA LYS A 55 1.65 39.80 -7.12
C LYS A 55 1.14 38.54 -7.80
N HIS A 56 0.67 38.73 -9.03
CA HIS A 56 0.30 37.64 -9.93
C HIS A 56 1.50 37.15 -10.72
N GLY A 57 1.51 35.86 -11.06
CA GLY A 57 2.57 35.27 -11.86
C GLY A 57 2.24 33.88 -12.39
N ALA A 58 3.30 33.21 -12.85
CA ALA A 58 3.19 31.87 -13.39
C ALA A 58 2.78 30.87 -12.31
N CYS A 59 1.97 29.86 -12.68
CA CYS A 59 1.50 28.85 -11.75
C CYS A 59 2.44 27.64 -11.73
N PRO A 60 3.06 27.30 -10.59
CA PRO A 60 3.91 26.12 -10.49
C PRO A 60 3.17 24.80 -10.71
N VAL A 61 1.85 24.77 -10.46
CA VAL A 61 1.04 23.56 -10.54
C VAL A 61 0.54 23.28 -11.95
N CYS A 62 0.01 24.29 -12.66
CA CYS A 62 -0.61 24.11 -13.98
C CYS A 62 0.16 24.75 -15.15
N GLY A 63 1.29 25.42 -14.88
CA GLY A 63 2.11 26.05 -15.93
C GLY A 63 1.49 27.31 -16.56
N GLY A 64 0.46 27.88 -15.94
CA GLY A 64 -0.07 29.18 -16.37
C GLY A 64 0.91 30.32 -16.23
N THR A 65 0.66 31.46 -16.87
CA THR A 65 1.62 32.59 -16.92
C THR A 65 1.29 33.75 -15.97
N ASP A 66 0.02 33.96 -15.58
CA ASP A 66 -0.42 35.16 -14.82
C ASP A 66 -1.55 34.89 -13.79
N ARG A 67 -1.93 33.64 -13.59
CA ARG A 67 -3.14 33.25 -12.86
C ARG A 67 -2.91 32.81 -11.42
N PHE A 68 -1.65 32.60 -11.06
CA PHE A 68 -1.24 32.27 -9.70
C PHE A 68 -1.02 33.55 -8.90
N HIS A 69 -1.43 33.53 -7.65
CA HIS A 69 -1.26 34.64 -6.70
C HIS A 69 -0.68 34.09 -5.41
N PHE A 70 0.52 34.55 -5.04
CA PHE A 70 1.11 34.29 -3.74
C PHE A 70 0.68 35.40 -2.78
N ILE A 71 -0.21 35.05 -1.84
CA ILE A 71 -0.89 36.01 -0.96
C ILE A 71 -0.13 36.12 0.36
N ASP A 72 0.12 34.99 1.02
CA ASP A 72 0.79 34.86 2.31
C ASP A 72 0.47 35.93 3.39
N ASP A 73 -0.80 36.32 3.51
CA ASP A 73 -1.24 37.30 4.51
C ASP A 73 -1.27 36.75 5.93
N HIS A 74 -1.39 35.43 6.07
CA HIS A 74 -1.43 34.74 7.37
C HIS A 74 -0.14 33.97 7.68
N HIS A 75 0.93 34.22 6.92
CA HIS A 75 2.26 33.64 7.14
C HIS A 75 2.33 32.10 6.99
N TYR A 76 1.34 31.49 6.33
CA TYR A 76 1.26 30.06 6.03
C TYR A 76 1.66 29.72 4.59
N GLY A 77 2.11 30.69 3.79
CA GLY A 77 2.44 30.50 2.37
C GLY A 77 1.19 30.43 1.50
N ASN A 78 0.12 31.14 1.90
CA ASN A 78 -1.17 31.04 1.23
C ASN A 78 -1.07 31.44 -0.24
N TRP A 79 -1.71 30.66 -1.10
CA TRP A 79 -1.75 30.90 -2.53
C TRP A 79 -3.12 30.57 -3.11
N HIS A 80 -3.38 31.11 -4.29
CA HIS A 80 -4.56 30.79 -5.09
C HIS A 80 -4.22 30.80 -6.58
N CYS A 81 -4.80 29.87 -7.33
CA CYS A 81 -4.76 29.82 -8.77
C CYS A 81 -6.17 29.80 -9.35
N ARG A 82 -6.45 30.70 -10.30
CA ARG A 82 -7.78 30.84 -10.91
C ARG A 82 -8.19 29.71 -11.87
N GLN A 83 -7.28 28.77 -12.20
CA GLN A 83 -7.53 27.73 -13.22
C GLN A 83 -7.20 26.30 -12.77
N CYS A 84 -6.42 26.12 -11.70
CA CYS A 84 -6.21 24.77 -11.19
C CYS A 84 -7.56 24.13 -10.82
N ASP A 85 -7.63 22.80 -10.93
CA ASP A 85 -8.75 22.05 -10.37
C ASP A 85 -8.80 22.19 -8.84
N ALA A 86 -9.99 22.04 -8.27
CA ALA A 86 -10.18 22.12 -6.83
C ALA A 86 -9.40 21.00 -6.09
N PRO A 87 -8.72 21.28 -4.97
CA PRO A 87 -8.53 22.61 -4.38
C PRO A 87 -7.48 23.41 -5.16
N ASN A 88 -7.87 24.61 -5.59
CA ASN A 88 -7.09 25.56 -6.37
C ASN A 88 -6.54 26.71 -5.51
N TYR A 89 -6.55 26.52 -4.19
CA TYR A 89 -5.94 27.34 -3.16
C TYR A 89 -5.38 26.42 -2.07
N GLY A 90 -4.50 26.94 -1.23
CA GLY A 90 -3.91 26.18 -0.12
C GLY A 90 -2.81 26.94 0.58
N ASP A 91 -2.11 26.25 1.47
CA ASP A 91 -0.93 26.77 2.15
C ASP A 91 0.37 26.41 1.39
N GLY A 92 1.50 26.89 1.89
CA GLY A 92 2.80 26.69 1.25
C GLY A 92 3.20 25.21 1.18
N LEU A 93 2.80 24.40 2.17
CA LEU A 93 3.08 22.97 2.14
C LEU A 93 2.23 22.26 1.09
N ASP A 94 0.96 22.65 0.97
CA ASP A 94 0.06 22.15 -0.08
C ASP A 94 0.62 22.50 -1.48
N LEU A 95 1.24 23.67 -1.64
CA LEU A 95 1.87 24.07 -2.90
C LEU A 95 3.04 23.17 -3.27
N VAL A 96 3.90 22.84 -2.29
CA VAL A 96 5.03 21.91 -2.48
C VAL A 96 4.53 20.53 -2.90
N ALA A 97 3.51 20.02 -2.22
CA ALA A 97 2.92 18.73 -2.56
C ALA A 97 2.32 18.70 -3.98
N LYS A 98 1.53 19.72 -4.33
CA LYS A 98 0.86 19.80 -5.64
C LYS A 98 1.84 19.99 -6.81
N THR A 99 2.84 20.84 -6.64
CA THR A 99 3.84 21.11 -7.68
C THR A 99 4.66 19.85 -7.99
N ASN A 100 5.05 19.11 -6.96
CA ASN A 100 5.85 17.88 -7.09
C ASN A 100 5.03 16.60 -7.30
N ARG A 101 3.69 16.68 -7.22
CA ARG A 101 2.76 15.52 -7.30
C ARG A 101 3.07 14.42 -6.28
N ILE A 102 3.38 14.83 -5.05
CA ILE A 102 3.72 13.94 -3.92
C ILE A 102 2.71 14.09 -2.78
N SER A 103 2.78 13.21 -1.79
CA SER A 103 1.96 13.33 -0.58
C SER A 103 2.39 14.53 0.28
N ILE A 104 1.47 15.04 1.11
CA ILE A 104 1.76 16.11 2.08
C ILE A 104 2.90 15.72 3.03
N PHE A 105 3.02 14.45 3.39
CA PHE A 105 4.10 13.98 4.27
C PHE A 105 5.46 14.02 3.58
N GLU A 106 5.54 13.64 2.30
CA GLU A 106 6.78 13.76 1.53
C GLU A 106 7.15 15.23 1.29
N ALA A 107 6.16 16.09 1.01
CA ALA A 107 6.38 17.53 0.94
C ALA A 107 6.90 18.11 2.26
N ALA A 108 6.41 17.61 3.40
CA ALA A 108 6.86 18.06 4.72
C ALA A 108 8.33 17.70 4.97
N LYS A 109 8.81 16.56 4.45
CA LYS A 109 10.24 16.20 4.52
C LYS A 109 11.09 17.14 3.69
N ILE A 110 10.67 17.50 2.47
CA ILE A 110 11.39 18.46 1.62
C ILE A 110 11.54 19.80 2.35
N VAL A 111 10.45 20.31 2.91
CA VAL A 111 10.46 21.59 3.66
C VAL A 111 11.29 21.48 4.94
N ALA A 112 11.23 20.34 5.64
CA ALA A 112 12.02 20.10 6.84
C ALA A 112 13.54 20.07 6.55
N ASP A 113 13.95 19.47 5.42
CA ASP A 113 15.35 19.46 4.99
C ASP A 113 15.87 20.89 4.74
N VAL A 114 15.09 21.71 4.02
CA VAL A 114 15.42 23.12 3.79
C VAL A 114 15.50 23.92 5.09
N LEU A 115 14.62 23.63 6.05
CA LEU A 115 14.61 24.24 7.38
C LEU A 115 15.66 23.66 8.35
N ALA A 116 16.43 22.65 7.93
CA ALA A 116 17.33 21.89 8.80
C ALA A 116 16.63 21.34 10.08
N LEU A 117 15.34 21.03 9.98
CA LEU A 117 14.62 20.37 11.04
C LEU A 117 15.01 18.89 11.09
N PRO A 118 14.97 18.26 12.27
CA PRO A 118 15.13 16.81 12.33
C PRO A 118 14.03 16.19 11.47
N LEU A 119 14.45 15.56 10.38
CA LEU A 119 13.57 14.68 9.63
C LEU A 119 13.01 13.64 10.61
N PRO A 120 11.74 13.22 10.43
CA PRO A 120 11.27 12.08 11.16
C PRO A 120 12.26 11.00 10.80
N GLU A 121 12.84 10.34 11.82
CA GLU A 121 13.72 9.20 11.56
C GLU A 121 13.05 8.43 10.46
N PRO A 122 13.75 8.16 9.32
CA PRO A 122 13.16 7.30 8.33
C PRO A 122 12.61 6.15 9.16
N LYS A 123 11.35 5.77 8.90
CA LYS A 123 11.07 4.36 9.04
C LYS A 123 12.11 3.78 8.10
N SER A 124 13.29 3.51 8.65
CA SER A 124 14.21 2.54 8.14
C SER A 124 13.26 1.44 7.73
N ALA A 125 13.57 0.77 6.64
CA ALA A 125 13.33 -0.64 6.68
C ALA A 125 14.08 -1.18 7.93
N LYS A 126 13.60 -0.86 9.15
CA LYS A 126 13.52 -1.73 10.28
C LYS A 126 12.78 -2.88 9.64
N THR A 127 13.56 -3.79 9.05
CA THR A 127 13.69 -5.12 9.61
C THR A 127 12.78 -5.15 10.82
N LEU A 128 11.58 -5.66 10.61
CA LEU A 128 10.64 -5.94 11.66
C LEU A 128 11.34 -6.93 12.59
N THR A 129 12.16 -6.39 13.50
CA THR A 129 12.62 -7.00 14.74
C THR A 129 11.81 -6.38 15.88
N ARG A 130 10.51 -6.19 15.66
CA ARG A 130 9.59 -6.90 16.56
C ARG A 130 9.84 -8.37 16.28
N ASN A 131 9.70 -9.28 17.23
CA ASN A 131 9.57 -10.70 16.91
C ASN A 131 8.30 -10.89 16.05
N ALA A 132 8.33 -10.43 14.80
CA ALA A 132 7.36 -10.68 13.78
C ALA A 132 7.68 -12.10 13.39
N GLU A 133 6.88 -13.00 13.94
CA GLU A 133 6.75 -14.38 13.50
C GLU A 133 7.02 -14.42 11.98
N PRO A 134 7.99 -15.23 11.51
CA PRO A 134 8.31 -15.36 10.09
C PRO A 134 7.02 -15.40 9.27
N ILE A 135 6.96 -14.70 8.14
CA ILE A 135 5.73 -14.60 7.35
C ILE A 135 5.12 -15.98 7.08
N ALA A 136 5.94 -16.99 6.84
CA ALA A 136 5.54 -18.38 6.68
C ALA A 136 4.75 -18.92 7.90
N GLU A 137 5.22 -18.70 9.12
CA GLU A 137 4.56 -19.12 10.36
C GLU A 137 3.22 -18.39 10.56
N ARG A 138 3.19 -17.07 10.34
CA ARG A 138 1.94 -16.28 10.41
C ARG A 138 0.91 -16.75 9.39
N ILE A 139 1.33 -17.06 8.16
CA ILE A 139 0.43 -17.61 7.13
C ILE A 139 -0.01 -19.03 7.51
N ALA A 140 0.89 -19.86 8.05
CA ALA A 140 0.54 -21.19 8.53
C ALA A 140 -0.51 -21.14 9.65
N ALA A 141 -0.39 -20.20 10.59
CA ALA A 141 -1.38 -19.95 11.62
C ALA A 141 -2.73 -19.54 11.03
N LEU A 142 -2.75 -18.63 10.04
CA LEU A 142 -3.98 -18.28 9.33
C LEU A 142 -4.60 -19.49 8.61
N VAL A 143 -3.79 -20.29 7.94
CA VAL A 143 -4.21 -21.52 7.27
C VAL A 143 -4.83 -22.50 8.27
N ALA A 144 -4.26 -22.65 9.46
CA ALA A 144 -4.79 -23.53 10.51
C ALA A 144 -6.16 -23.08 11.04
N THR A 145 -6.47 -21.79 10.98
CA THR A 145 -7.79 -21.26 11.38
C THR A 145 -8.82 -21.26 10.26
N ALA A 146 -8.40 -21.51 9.03
CA ALA A 146 -9.27 -21.48 7.87
C ALA A 146 -10.05 -22.80 7.72
N VAL A 147 -11.24 -22.70 7.14
CA VAL A 147 -12.14 -23.84 6.91
C VAL A 147 -12.34 -24.08 5.43
N ALA A 148 -12.62 -25.33 5.05
CA ALA A 148 -13.01 -25.65 3.68
C ALA A 148 -14.43 -25.13 3.40
N GLY A 149 -14.62 -24.47 2.27
CA GLY A 149 -15.94 -23.99 1.85
C GLY A 149 -15.99 -23.47 0.42
N LYS A 150 -17.11 -22.82 0.08
CA LYS A 150 -17.35 -22.20 -1.23
C LYS A 150 -17.14 -20.69 -1.16
N SER A 151 -16.23 -20.16 -1.97
CA SER A 151 -16.00 -18.72 -2.05
C SER A 151 -17.14 -18.02 -2.80
N GLN A 152 -17.77 -17.03 -2.16
CA GLN A 152 -18.77 -16.18 -2.84
C GLN A 152 -18.18 -15.42 -4.04
N TYR A 153 -16.90 -15.02 -3.95
CA TYR A 153 -16.20 -14.38 -5.06
C TYR A 153 -16.11 -15.31 -6.28
N LEU A 154 -15.70 -16.57 -6.08
CA LEU A 154 -15.60 -17.54 -7.18
C LEU A 154 -16.97 -17.88 -7.77
N VAL A 155 -17.99 -18.03 -6.93
CA VAL A 155 -19.37 -18.24 -7.38
C VAL A 155 -19.85 -17.07 -8.27
N LYS A 156 -19.58 -15.82 -7.88
CA LYS A 156 -19.87 -14.63 -8.70
C LYS A 156 -19.09 -14.62 -10.02
N LYS A 157 -17.88 -15.19 -10.04
CA LYS A 157 -17.10 -15.41 -11.27
C LYS A 157 -17.56 -16.62 -12.09
N GLY A 158 -18.64 -17.29 -11.71
CA GLY A 158 -19.18 -18.46 -12.40
C GLY A 158 -18.40 -19.76 -12.12
N LEU A 159 -17.47 -19.75 -11.18
CA LEU A 159 -16.62 -20.89 -10.84
C LEU A 159 -17.19 -21.66 -9.65
N GLN A 160 -17.46 -22.95 -9.87
CA GLN A 160 -17.99 -23.87 -8.85
C GLN A 160 -16.87 -24.73 -8.29
N CYS A 161 -16.22 -24.24 -7.25
CA CYS A 161 -15.18 -24.97 -6.54
C CYS A 161 -15.69 -25.31 -5.13
N SER A 162 -15.55 -26.56 -4.65
CA SER A 162 -16.19 -27.01 -3.40
C SER A 162 -15.31 -27.05 -2.14
N ASN A 163 -13.99 -26.88 -2.23
CA ASN A 163 -13.06 -27.03 -1.10
C ASN A 163 -12.02 -25.90 -1.01
N GLN A 164 -12.44 -24.64 -1.05
CA GLN A 164 -11.52 -23.52 -0.90
C GLN A 164 -11.25 -23.25 0.56
N ARG A 165 -10.06 -22.72 0.82
CA ARG A 165 -9.67 -22.23 2.14
C ARG A 165 -10.33 -20.88 2.42
N LEU A 166 -11.26 -20.84 3.38
CA LEU A 166 -11.97 -19.63 3.78
C LEU A 166 -11.61 -19.23 5.21
N LEU A 167 -11.44 -17.94 5.44
CA LEU A 167 -11.36 -17.35 6.78
C LEU A 167 -12.76 -17.28 7.42
N LYS A 168 -12.81 -16.96 8.72
CA LYS A 168 -14.07 -16.89 9.50
C LYS A 168 -15.09 -15.89 8.95
N ASP A 169 -14.64 -14.85 8.28
CA ASP A 169 -15.46 -13.82 7.63
C ASP A 169 -15.94 -14.24 6.21
N GLY A 170 -15.60 -15.45 5.76
CA GLY A 170 -15.91 -15.95 4.42
C GLY A 170 -14.93 -15.49 3.33
N SER A 171 -13.87 -14.77 3.68
CA SER A 171 -12.83 -14.37 2.74
C SER A 171 -12.00 -15.57 2.27
N LEU A 172 -11.68 -15.61 0.98
CA LEU A 172 -10.83 -16.63 0.38
C LEU A 172 -9.36 -16.36 0.70
N LEU A 173 -8.67 -17.35 1.24
CA LEU A 173 -7.25 -17.29 1.58
C LEU A 173 -6.40 -18.06 0.57
N LEU A 174 -5.57 -17.34 -0.18
CA LEU A 174 -4.69 -17.88 -1.22
C LEU A 174 -3.23 -17.74 -0.79
N VAL A 175 -2.57 -18.85 -0.48
CA VAL A 175 -1.16 -18.86 -0.09
C VAL A 175 -0.29 -18.53 -1.30
N THR A 176 0.69 -17.64 -1.11
CA THR A 176 1.73 -17.37 -2.11
C THR A 176 3.02 -18.07 -1.72
N GLN A 177 3.74 -18.59 -2.71
CA GLN A 177 4.97 -19.33 -2.49
C GLN A 177 5.97 -19.14 -3.64
N THR A 178 7.20 -19.57 -3.39
CA THR A 178 8.23 -19.76 -4.42
C THR A 178 8.03 -21.10 -5.15
N LEU A 179 8.77 -21.32 -6.26
CA LEU A 179 8.83 -22.62 -6.95
C LEU A 179 9.30 -23.76 -6.04
N GLY A 180 10.14 -23.47 -5.04
CA GLY A 180 10.57 -24.43 -4.03
C GLY A 180 9.52 -24.73 -2.94
N GLY A 181 8.33 -24.15 -3.02
CA GLY A 181 7.24 -24.36 -2.05
C GLY A 181 7.39 -23.56 -0.76
N THR A 182 8.40 -22.69 -0.64
CA THR A 182 8.54 -21.81 0.53
C THR A 182 7.40 -20.79 0.54
N ILE A 183 6.65 -20.74 1.64
CA ILE A 183 5.57 -19.76 1.83
C ILE A 183 6.17 -18.36 1.91
N THR A 184 5.73 -17.49 1.00
CA THR A 184 6.18 -16.09 0.91
C THR A 184 5.11 -15.11 1.36
N GLY A 185 3.90 -15.58 1.64
CA GLY A 185 2.77 -14.71 1.97
C GLY A 185 1.42 -15.32 1.65
N ALA A 186 0.40 -14.47 1.58
CA ALA A 186 -0.91 -14.84 1.08
C ALA A 186 -1.69 -13.64 0.53
N GLN A 187 -2.58 -13.89 -0.42
CA GLN A 187 -3.60 -12.96 -0.90
C GLN A 187 -4.96 -13.34 -0.29
N ILE A 188 -5.67 -12.35 0.24
CA ILE A 188 -7.05 -12.49 0.70
C ILE A 188 -7.96 -11.89 -0.37
N ILE A 189 -9.03 -12.62 -0.72
CA ILE A 189 -10.11 -12.11 -1.56
C ILE A 189 -11.41 -12.12 -0.76
N LYS A 190 -11.93 -10.93 -0.46
CA LYS A 190 -13.17 -10.76 0.29
C LYS A 190 -14.39 -11.21 -0.54
N PRO A 191 -15.55 -11.49 0.09
CA PRO A 191 -16.78 -11.83 -0.64
C PRO A 191 -17.28 -10.78 -1.65
N ASN A 192 -16.90 -9.51 -1.46
CA ASN A 192 -17.18 -8.40 -2.39
C ASN A 192 -16.21 -8.36 -3.59
N GLY A 193 -15.14 -9.17 -3.60
CA GLY A 193 -14.13 -9.21 -4.65
C GLY A 193 -12.91 -8.31 -4.42
N GLU A 194 -12.88 -7.54 -3.33
CA GLU A 194 -11.69 -6.78 -2.93
C GLU A 194 -10.54 -7.76 -2.62
N LYS A 195 -9.40 -7.53 -3.26
CA LYS A 195 -8.20 -8.37 -3.13
C LYS A 195 -7.15 -7.59 -2.34
N HIS A 196 -6.52 -8.23 -1.36
CA HIS A 196 -5.45 -7.63 -0.58
C HIS A 196 -4.33 -8.65 -0.34
N LEU A 197 -3.09 -8.26 -0.61
CA LEU A 197 -1.92 -9.05 -0.27
C LEU A 197 -1.54 -8.78 1.20
N ILE A 198 -1.42 -9.82 2.02
CA ILE A 198 -1.16 -9.67 3.45
C ILE A 198 0.16 -8.92 3.68
N SER A 199 0.15 -7.88 4.53
CA SER A 199 1.34 -7.10 4.88
C SER A 199 2.51 -7.97 5.32
N GLY A 200 3.68 -7.75 4.71
CA GLY A 200 4.88 -8.55 4.90
C GLY A 200 5.05 -9.70 3.89
N SER A 201 4.06 -9.93 3.02
CA SER A 201 4.20 -10.88 1.91
C SER A 201 5.20 -10.38 0.87
N GLN A 202 6.04 -11.27 0.35
CA GLN A 202 6.84 -11.00 -0.84
C GLN A 202 5.97 -11.18 -2.09
N LYS A 203 5.81 -10.14 -2.90
CA LYS A 203 5.08 -10.19 -4.17
C LYS A 203 5.97 -10.67 -5.32
N LYS A 204 7.13 -10.03 -5.49
CA LYS A 204 8.02 -10.22 -6.65
C LYS A 204 8.42 -11.69 -6.79
N GLY A 205 7.99 -12.31 -7.88
CA GLY A 205 8.27 -13.71 -8.24
C GLY A 205 7.47 -14.75 -7.46
N SER A 206 6.74 -14.36 -6.42
CA SER A 206 5.83 -15.26 -5.71
C SER A 206 4.56 -15.47 -6.53
N PHE A 207 3.93 -16.63 -6.38
CA PHE A 207 2.71 -16.96 -7.10
C PHE A 207 1.78 -17.84 -6.26
N ILE A 208 0.55 -18.01 -6.72
CA ILE A 208 -0.44 -18.92 -6.13
C ILE A 208 -0.52 -20.16 -7.03
N PRO A 209 -0.09 -21.35 -6.57
CA PRO A 209 -0.25 -22.57 -7.34
C PRO A 209 -1.72 -23.01 -7.36
N VAL A 210 -2.25 -23.34 -8.54
CA VAL A 210 -3.59 -23.95 -8.69
C VAL A 210 -3.49 -25.46 -8.88
N SER A 211 -2.34 -25.95 -9.32
CA SER A 211 -2.03 -27.36 -9.52
C SER A 211 -0.74 -27.71 -8.79
N GLU A 212 -0.58 -28.98 -8.44
CA GLU A 212 0.67 -29.45 -7.84
C GLU A 212 1.84 -29.25 -8.81
N ILE A 213 2.97 -28.80 -8.27
CA ILE A 213 4.21 -28.60 -9.02
C ILE A 213 5.03 -29.88 -8.85
N THR A 214 4.74 -30.90 -9.66
CA THR A 214 5.39 -32.21 -9.60
C THR A 214 5.80 -32.71 -10.99
N GLY A 215 6.86 -33.50 -11.06
CA GLY A 215 7.34 -34.14 -12.30
C GLY A 215 8.09 -33.22 -13.27
N THR A 216 8.26 -33.67 -14.51
CA THR A 216 8.82 -32.88 -15.61
C THR A 216 7.80 -31.85 -16.09
N LEU A 217 8.13 -30.58 -15.94
CA LEU A 217 7.21 -29.48 -16.23
C LEU A 217 7.29 -29.06 -17.70
N ASP A 218 6.84 -29.87 -18.64
CA ASP A 218 6.97 -29.55 -20.08
C ASP A 218 6.25 -28.26 -20.48
N THR A 219 5.14 -27.94 -19.82
CA THR A 219 4.40 -26.69 -20.00
C THR A 219 3.97 -26.11 -18.66
N ILE A 220 4.24 -24.81 -18.46
CA ILE A 220 3.82 -24.04 -17.29
C ILE A 220 2.98 -22.86 -17.80
N ILE A 221 1.77 -22.72 -17.26
CA ILE A 221 0.87 -21.63 -17.61
C ILE A 221 0.84 -20.64 -16.47
N ILE A 222 1.14 -19.38 -16.78
CA ILE A 222 1.11 -18.28 -15.83
C ILE A 222 -0.07 -17.41 -16.20
N THR A 223 -0.94 -17.18 -15.24
CA THR A 223 -2.10 -16.29 -15.36
C THR A 223 -1.90 -15.08 -14.47
N GLU A 224 -2.60 -13.99 -14.75
CA GLU A 224 -2.58 -12.81 -13.89
C GLU A 224 -3.24 -13.10 -12.54
N GLY A 225 -4.51 -13.53 -12.58
CA GLY A 225 -5.35 -13.71 -11.40
C GLY A 225 -5.78 -15.16 -11.14
N TYR A 226 -6.10 -15.45 -9.89
CA TYR A 226 -6.49 -16.79 -9.43
C TYR A 226 -7.76 -17.37 -10.10
N ALA A 227 -8.76 -16.54 -10.41
CA ALA A 227 -9.97 -17.01 -11.09
C ALA A 227 -9.67 -17.47 -12.53
N THR A 228 -8.82 -16.72 -13.24
CA THR A 228 -8.32 -17.10 -14.57
C THR A 228 -7.51 -18.38 -14.48
N ALA A 229 -6.62 -18.49 -13.48
CA ALA A 229 -5.86 -19.71 -13.20
C ALA A 229 -6.75 -20.94 -13.01
N LEU A 230 -7.83 -20.84 -12.22
CA LEU A 230 -8.80 -21.91 -12.03
C LEU A 230 -9.47 -22.33 -13.34
N THR A 231 -9.87 -21.35 -14.16
CA THR A 231 -10.48 -21.62 -15.47
C THR A 231 -9.50 -22.36 -16.39
N VAL A 232 -8.26 -21.86 -16.49
CA VAL A 232 -7.20 -22.48 -17.28
C VAL A 232 -6.89 -23.90 -16.81
N SER A 233 -6.88 -24.16 -15.50
CA SER A 233 -6.61 -25.49 -14.94
C SER A 233 -7.67 -26.53 -15.31
N GLN A 234 -8.89 -26.09 -15.66
CA GLN A 234 -9.95 -26.98 -16.15
C GLN A 234 -9.79 -27.30 -17.64
N LEU A 235 -9.10 -26.44 -18.38
CA LEU A 235 -8.96 -26.54 -19.84
C LEU A 235 -7.63 -27.18 -20.28
N HIS A 236 -6.60 -27.12 -19.44
CA HIS A 236 -5.27 -27.60 -19.78
C HIS A 236 -4.68 -28.48 -18.67
N LYS A 237 -4.07 -29.60 -19.06
CA LYS A 237 -3.32 -30.47 -18.14
C LYS A 237 -1.90 -29.91 -17.98
N GLY A 238 -1.53 -29.45 -16.80
CA GLY A 238 -0.18 -28.95 -16.51
C GLY A 238 -0.13 -28.10 -15.25
N VAL A 239 1.02 -27.49 -15.00
CA VAL A 239 1.19 -26.57 -13.87
C VAL A 239 0.61 -25.21 -14.22
N VAL A 240 -0.34 -24.75 -13.40
CA VAL A 240 -0.95 -23.44 -13.54
C VAL A 240 -0.64 -22.59 -12.31
N LEU A 241 -0.03 -21.43 -12.55
CA LEU A 241 0.38 -20.47 -11.53
C LEU A 241 -0.39 -19.16 -11.73
N ALA A 242 -0.89 -18.56 -10.65
CA ALA A 242 -1.42 -17.20 -10.68
C ALA A 242 -0.39 -16.20 -10.15
N ALA A 243 -0.08 -15.17 -10.94
CA ALA A 243 0.95 -14.19 -10.65
C ALA A 243 0.52 -13.11 -9.66
N ILE A 244 -0.67 -13.19 -9.07
CA ILE A 244 -1.26 -12.22 -8.12
C ILE A 244 -1.86 -11.01 -8.85
N ASP A 245 -1.07 -10.34 -9.69
CA ASP A 245 -1.43 -9.19 -10.53
C ASP A 245 -0.54 -9.08 -11.78
N GLU A 246 -0.86 -8.16 -12.68
CA GLU A 246 -0.21 -7.96 -13.98
C GLU A 246 1.26 -7.55 -13.83
N SER A 247 1.57 -6.76 -12.80
CA SER A 247 2.93 -6.27 -12.54
C SER A 247 3.91 -7.37 -12.16
N ASN A 248 3.42 -8.56 -11.82
CA ASN A 248 4.24 -9.69 -11.36
C ASN A 248 4.37 -10.81 -12.41
N LEU A 249 3.64 -10.75 -13.54
CA LEU A 249 3.71 -11.75 -14.61
C LEU A 249 5.14 -12.01 -15.09
N LEU A 250 5.88 -10.94 -15.41
CA LEU A 250 7.27 -11.03 -15.88
C LEU A 250 8.18 -11.69 -14.83
N ASN A 251 8.07 -11.27 -13.57
CA ASN A 251 8.92 -11.80 -12.50
C ASN A 251 8.70 -13.30 -12.28
N VAL A 252 7.45 -13.77 -12.35
CA VAL A 252 7.15 -15.21 -12.24
C VAL A 252 7.68 -15.96 -13.46
N ALA A 253 7.52 -15.40 -14.67
CA ALA A 253 8.02 -16.00 -15.90
C ALA A 253 9.55 -16.13 -15.92
N GLU A 254 10.27 -15.12 -15.44
CA GLU A 254 11.74 -15.15 -15.30
C GLU A 254 12.18 -16.25 -14.34
N GLN A 255 11.56 -16.35 -13.16
CA GLN A 255 11.90 -17.42 -12.20
C GLN A 255 11.60 -18.81 -12.74
N VAL A 256 10.48 -18.96 -13.47
CA VAL A 256 10.16 -20.22 -14.13
C VAL A 256 11.19 -20.56 -15.20
N ARG A 257 11.62 -19.59 -16.01
CA ARG A 257 12.64 -19.82 -17.05
C ARG A 257 13.99 -20.18 -16.43
N GLU A 258 14.37 -19.55 -15.33
CA GLU A 258 15.63 -19.83 -14.62
C GLU A 258 15.66 -21.27 -14.09
N GLN A 259 14.58 -21.73 -13.44
CA GLN A 259 14.53 -23.08 -12.87
C GLN A 259 14.19 -24.17 -13.89
N TYR A 260 13.42 -23.84 -14.92
CA TYR A 260 12.98 -24.78 -15.95
C TYR A 260 13.29 -24.24 -17.36
N PRO A 261 14.57 -24.25 -17.78
CA PRO A 261 15.03 -23.59 -19.01
C PRO A 261 14.39 -24.13 -20.30
N ASN A 262 13.91 -25.36 -20.30
CA ASN A 262 13.34 -26.02 -21.48
C ASN A 262 11.80 -26.05 -21.49
N SER A 263 11.16 -25.60 -20.40
CA SER A 263 9.71 -25.61 -20.31
C SER A 263 9.10 -24.59 -21.24
N ARG A 264 7.97 -24.95 -21.85
CA ARG A 264 7.12 -23.99 -22.56
C ARG A 264 6.38 -23.15 -21.53
N ILE A 265 6.57 -21.83 -21.59
CA ILE A 265 5.86 -20.88 -20.73
C ILE A 265 4.72 -20.28 -21.54
N ILE A 266 3.49 -20.36 -21.05
CA ILE A 266 2.32 -19.72 -21.65
C ILE A 266 1.84 -18.65 -20.68
N ILE A 267 1.69 -17.42 -21.18
CA ILE A 267 1.05 -16.33 -20.42
C ILE A 267 -0.41 -16.26 -20.84
N ALA A 268 -1.33 -16.42 -19.90
CA ALA A 268 -2.77 -16.28 -20.08
C ALA A 268 -3.27 -15.15 -19.17
N ALA A 269 -3.04 -13.91 -19.62
CA ALA A 269 -3.44 -12.68 -18.95
C ALA A 269 -4.73 -12.09 -19.57
N ASP A 270 -5.27 -11.06 -18.94
CA ASP A 270 -6.40 -10.31 -19.48
C ASP A 270 -5.98 -9.60 -20.81
N ASN A 271 -6.96 -9.29 -21.65
CA ASN A 271 -6.74 -8.69 -22.98
C ASN A 271 -7.21 -7.23 -22.97
N ASP A 272 -6.48 -6.39 -22.23
CA ASP A 272 -6.72 -4.97 -22.02
C ASP A 272 -5.51 -4.08 -22.36
#